data_AF-A0A9P7WSN6-F1
#
_entry.id   AF-A0A9P7WSN6-F1
#
_cell.length_a   1.000
_cell.length_b   1.000
_cell.length_c   1.000
_cell.angle_alpha   90.00
_cell.angle_beta   90.00
_cell.angle_gamma   90.00
#
_symmetry.space_group_name_H-M   'P 1'
#
loop_
_entity.id
_entity.type
_entity.pdbx_description
1 polymer ?
#
loop_
_entity_poly.entity_id
_entity_poly.type
_entity_poly.pdbx_seq_one_letter_code
_entity_poly.pdbx_strand_id
1 'polypeptide(L)'
;MTFVNKCTSDVWIQPTTGAAGSCSAGCPGGSTCASNGNCYWNNPTPSTGNYRVPKGGSNQIVYPAYPGVGTSWNGNYAFCQSGTTCSQTAAVCDASGCGTTGPYGLAEFNLAQVGTDFYDVSIIAGVSVPISITPNTVDSTNVVTGNPYACGNPGSPNPDTATLGASSWGLTPPSNVYQWVTPPSLTSLTTCTSNSACPSGQTCGVIFQSGTFKEVCGYLSGYWSEGAICGFNSPTSLFNCAQSVTNGPYTTTISAFQGCGGTS
;
A
#
# COMPACT_ATOMS: atom_id res chain seq x y z
N MET A 1 2.96 9.39 -13.58
CA MET A 1 3.63 8.69 -12.47
C MET A 1 4.48 7.55 -12.99
N THR A 2 5.68 7.38 -12.45
CA THR A 2 6.61 6.29 -12.83
C THR A 2 6.80 5.37 -11.64
N PHE A 3 6.49 4.09 -11.83
CA PHE A 3 6.73 3.02 -10.87
C PHE A 3 8.09 2.41 -11.15
N VAL A 4 8.93 2.28 -10.13
CA VAL A 4 10.27 1.71 -10.25
C VAL A 4 10.38 0.54 -9.29
N ASN A 5 10.71 -0.65 -9.81
CA ASN A 5 10.81 -1.86 -9.01
C ASN A 5 12.28 -2.11 -8.62
N LYS A 6 12.58 -1.97 -7.33
CA LYS A 6 13.88 -2.30 -6.73
C LYS A 6 13.88 -3.65 -6.00
N CYS A 7 12.78 -4.39 -6.04
CA CYS A 7 12.66 -5.72 -5.46
C CYS A 7 13.48 -6.73 -6.27
N THR A 8 13.69 -7.90 -5.67
CA THR A 8 14.45 -9.01 -6.27
C THR A 8 13.64 -9.88 -7.23
N SER A 9 12.36 -9.57 -7.39
CA SER A 9 11.38 -10.24 -8.27
C SER A 9 10.48 -9.21 -8.95
N ASP A 10 9.69 -9.65 -9.92
CA ASP A 10 8.68 -8.80 -10.53
C ASP A 10 7.61 -8.40 -9.51
N VAL A 11 7.06 -7.21 -9.71
CA VAL A 11 5.98 -6.64 -8.92
C VAL A 11 4.84 -6.28 -9.87
N TRP A 12 3.59 -6.40 -9.42
CA TRP A 12 2.42 -5.89 -10.14
C TRP A 12 1.75 -4.80 -9.33
N ILE A 13 1.31 -3.77 -10.04
CA ILE A 13 0.50 -2.68 -9.49
C ILE A 13 -0.99 -3.04 -9.56
N GLN A 14 -1.71 -2.78 -8.48
CA GLN A 14 -3.15 -2.99 -8.38
C GLN A 14 -3.83 -1.66 -8.03
N PRO A 15 -4.41 -0.96 -9.02
CA PRO A 15 -5.10 0.29 -8.76
C PRO A 15 -6.47 0.05 -8.10
N THR A 16 -6.81 0.89 -7.13
CA THR A 16 -8.17 1.08 -6.62
C THR A 16 -8.53 2.56 -6.73
N THR A 17 -9.70 2.86 -7.29
CA THR A 17 -10.12 4.23 -7.56
C THR A 17 -11.08 4.77 -6.51
N GLY A 18 -10.94 6.05 -6.18
CA GLY A 18 -11.86 6.78 -5.34
C GLY A 18 -13.14 7.22 -6.05
N ALA A 19 -14.10 7.71 -5.27
CA ALA A 19 -15.33 8.30 -5.78
C ALA A 19 -15.05 9.64 -6.48
N ALA A 20 -15.75 9.89 -7.59
CA ALA A 20 -15.66 11.09 -8.41
C ALA A 20 -16.95 11.95 -8.34
N GLY A 21 -18.06 11.39 -7.84
CA GLY A 21 -19.35 12.08 -7.78
C GLY A 21 -20.52 11.10 -7.73
N SER A 22 -21.72 11.56 -8.06
CA SER A 22 -22.94 10.73 -8.15
C SER A 22 -23.36 10.49 -9.59
N CYS A 23 -23.94 9.33 -9.87
CA CYS A 23 -24.45 9.00 -11.21
C CYS A 23 -25.62 9.89 -11.62
N SER A 24 -26.41 10.38 -10.66
CA SER A 24 -27.57 11.24 -10.89
C SER A 24 -27.23 12.59 -11.52
N ALA A 25 -26.03 13.12 -11.25
CA ALA A 25 -25.54 14.36 -11.83
C ALA A 25 -24.83 14.14 -13.19
N GLY A 26 -24.69 12.88 -13.62
CA GLY A 26 -23.77 12.48 -14.67
C GLY A 26 -22.34 12.33 -14.13
N CYS A 27 -21.63 11.31 -14.63
CA CYS A 27 -20.26 11.06 -14.18
C CYS A 27 -19.27 12.04 -14.83
N PRO A 28 -18.33 12.62 -14.06
CA PRO A 28 -17.24 13.40 -14.60
C PRO A 28 -16.46 12.62 -15.67
N GLY A 29 -15.84 13.34 -16.62
CA GLY A 29 -14.96 12.72 -17.62
C GLY A 29 -13.90 11.87 -16.95
N GLY A 30 -13.67 10.65 -17.46
CA GLY A 30 -12.71 9.71 -16.86
C GLY A 30 -13.23 8.89 -15.69
N SER A 31 -14.53 8.96 -15.40
CA SER A 31 -15.17 8.15 -14.36
C SER A 31 -16.36 7.36 -14.91
N THR A 32 -16.71 6.26 -14.24
CA THR A 32 -17.80 5.37 -14.62
C THR A 32 -18.79 5.20 -13.47
N CYS A 33 -20.09 5.20 -13.79
CA CYS A 33 -21.13 4.94 -12.81
C CYS A 33 -21.09 3.48 -12.34
N ALA A 34 -20.98 3.27 -11.03
CA ALA A 34 -21.15 1.96 -10.42
C ALA A 34 -22.61 1.72 -10.00
N SER A 35 -22.96 0.46 -9.76
CA SER A 35 -24.31 0.03 -9.37
C SER A 35 -24.81 0.63 -8.04
N ASN A 36 -23.90 1.16 -7.21
CA ASN A 36 -24.23 1.82 -5.95
C ASN A 36 -24.61 3.31 -6.09
N GLY A 37 -24.72 3.83 -7.31
CA GLY A 37 -25.12 5.21 -7.58
C GLY A 37 -24.00 6.25 -7.50
N ASN A 38 -22.76 5.83 -7.25
CA ASN A 38 -21.57 6.68 -7.27
C ASN A 38 -20.77 6.50 -8.56
N CYS A 39 -20.16 7.58 -9.02
CA CYS A 39 -19.15 7.55 -10.07
C CYS A 39 -17.79 7.27 -9.44
N TYR A 40 -16.99 6.42 -10.07
CA TYR A 40 -15.61 6.13 -9.67
C TYR A 40 -14.67 6.44 -10.81
N TRP A 41 -13.49 6.98 -10.50
CA TRP A 41 -12.46 7.16 -11.51
C TRP A 41 -12.17 5.84 -12.23
N ASN A 42 -11.87 5.89 -13.52
CA ASN A 42 -11.42 4.69 -14.23
C ASN A 42 -9.99 4.37 -13.79
N ASN A 43 -9.69 3.07 -13.67
CA ASN A 43 -8.33 2.62 -13.41
C ASN A 43 -7.44 3.01 -14.59
N PRO A 44 -6.35 3.76 -14.36
CA PRO A 44 -5.48 4.17 -15.44
C PRO A 44 -4.68 2.98 -15.96
N THR A 45 -4.55 2.89 -17.29
CA THR A 45 -3.79 1.80 -17.92
C THR A 45 -2.32 2.19 -18.05
N PRO A 46 -1.37 1.31 -17.68
CA PRO A 46 0.05 1.56 -17.91
C PRO A 46 0.38 1.71 -19.39
N SER A 47 1.37 2.55 -19.69
CA SER A 47 1.89 2.81 -21.04
C SER A 47 2.34 1.54 -21.78
N THR A 48 2.76 0.53 -21.05
CA THR A 48 3.16 -0.79 -21.57
C THR A 48 1.98 -1.72 -21.88
N GLY A 49 0.76 -1.31 -21.53
CA GLY A 49 -0.46 -2.13 -21.68
C GLY A 49 -0.59 -3.25 -20.65
N ASN A 50 0.35 -3.38 -19.69
CA ASN A 50 0.25 -4.34 -18.60
C ASN A 50 0.67 -3.73 -17.26
N TYR A 51 0.17 -4.31 -16.16
CA TYR A 51 0.37 -3.83 -14.78
C TYR A 51 1.66 -4.33 -14.13
N ARG A 52 2.57 -4.95 -14.88
CA ARG A 52 3.84 -5.44 -14.35
C ARG A 52 4.86 -4.31 -14.26
N VAL A 53 5.66 -4.36 -13.21
CA VAL A 53 6.90 -3.61 -13.08
C VAL A 53 8.02 -4.65 -12.97
N PRO A 54 8.74 -4.95 -14.08
CA PRO A 54 9.75 -6.00 -14.07
C PRO A 54 10.82 -5.77 -13.01
N LYS A 55 11.45 -6.83 -12.52
CA LYS A 55 12.60 -6.76 -11.60
C LYS A 55 13.66 -5.79 -12.13
N GLY A 56 13.99 -4.76 -11.34
CA GLY A 56 14.96 -3.73 -11.73
C GLY A 56 14.49 -2.77 -12.82
N GLY A 57 13.24 -2.91 -13.27
CA GLY A 57 12.63 -2.12 -14.33
C GLY A 57 11.68 -1.05 -13.80
N SER A 58 10.97 -0.43 -14.74
CA SER A 58 9.96 0.57 -14.46
C SER A 58 8.74 0.42 -15.36
N ASN A 59 7.63 1.04 -14.94
CA ASN A 59 6.43 1.18 -15.74
C ASN A 59 5.83 2.56 -15.48
N GLN A 60 5.13 3.13 -16.46
CA GLN A 60 4.62 4.49 -16.37
C GLN A 60 3.12 4.52 -16.61
N ILE A 61 2.43 5.29 -15.78
CA ILE A 61 1.03 5.66 -15.96
C ILE A 61 0.94 7.16 -16.19
N VAL A 62 0.23 7.56 -17.24
CA VAL A 62 -0.10 8.96 -17.53
C VAL A 62 -1.55 9.19 -17.16
N TYR A 63 -1.80 10.24 -16.38
CA TYR A 63 -3.14 10.62 -15.95
C TYR A 63 -3.67 11.72 -16.87
N PRO A 64 -4.77 11.48 -17.59
CA PRO A 64 -5.35 12.49 -18.46
C PRO A 64 -6.03 13.59 -17.63
N ALA A 65 -5.98 14.82 -18.14
CA ALA A 65 -6.82 15.91 -17.70
C ALA A 65 -8.14 15.88 -18.47
N TYR A 66 -9.25 16.03 -17.76
CA TYR A 66 -10.60 16.10 -18.32
C TYR A 66 -11.13 17.53 -18.21
N PRO A 67 -11.66 18.13 -19.30
CA PRO A 67 -12.21 19.49 -19.26
C PRO A 67 -13.31 19.65 -18.21
N GLY A 68 -13.23 20.73 -17.43
CA GLY A 68 -14.23 21.06 -16.39
C GLY A 68 -14.13 20.22 -15.12
N VAL A 69 -13.07 19.42 -14.96
CA VAL A 69 -12.84 18.55 -13.80
C VAL A 69 -11.60 19.03 -13.06
N GLY A 70 -11.69 19.36 -11.76
CA GLY A 70 -10.53 19.83 -10.98
C GLY A 70 -9.54 18.74 -10.56
N THR A 71 -9.93 17.47 -10.67
CA THR A 71 -9.16 16.29 -10.27
C THR A 71 -8.77 15.49 -11.49
N SER A 72 -7.49 15.16 -11.62
CA SER A 72 -6.97 14.27 -12.66
C SER A 72 -7.26 12.81 -12.31
N TRP A 73 -7.05 12.44 -11.04
CA TRP A 73 -7.34 11.11 -10.52
C TRP A 73 -7.28 11.08 -8.99
N ASN A 74 -8.09 10.24 -8.37
CA ASN A 74 -7.99 9.94 -6.94
C ASN A 74 -8.10 8.42 -6.74
N GLY A 75 -7.23 7.88 -5.88
CA GLY A 75 -7.22 6.46 -5.57
C GLY A 75 -5.91 6.04 -4.91
N ASN A 76 -5.67 4.73 -4.90
CA ASN A 76 -4.45 4.15 -4.37
C ASN A 76 -3.95 2.97 -5.21
N TYR A 77 -2.73 2.55 -4.92
CA TYR A 77 -2.12 1.35 -5.47
C TYR A 77 -1.70 0.42 -4.36
N ALA A 78 -2.16 -0.82 -4.44
CA ALA A 78 -1.52 -1.95 -3.76
C ALA A 78 -0.48 -2.60 -4.69
N PHE A 79 0.40 -3.40 -4.11
CA PHE A 79 1.50 -4.04 -4.82
C PHE A 79 1.61 -5.50 -4.41
N CYS A 80 1.76 -6.39 -5.39
CA CYS A 80 2.11 -7.77 -5.12
C CYS A 80 3.47 -8.12 -5.76
N GLN A 81 4.23 -9.02 -5.13
CA GLN A 81 5.52 -9.50 -5.59
C GLN A 81 5.42 -10.97 -6.00
N SER A 82 6.00 -11.29 -7.16
CA SER A 82 6.05 -12.65 -7.70
C SER A 82 6.62 -13.63 -6.69
N GLY A 83 5.92 -14.76 -6.50
CA GLY A 83 6.36 -15.83 -5.61
C GLY A 83 6.18 -15.54 -4.11
N THR A 84 5.65 -14.37 -3.74
CA THR A 84 5.41 -14.00 -2.33
C THR A 84 3.95 -13.62 -2.08
N THR A 85 3.48 -12.50 -2.64
CA THR A 85 2.16 -11.91 -2.29
C THR A 85 1.14 -11.94 -3.42
N CYS A 86 1.54 -12.25 -4.65
CA CYS A 86 0.60 -12.30 -5.77
C CYS A 86 -0.32 -13.53 -5.68
N SER A 87 -1.64 -13.30 -5.68
CA SER A 87 -2.64 -14.37 -5.54
C SER A 87 -3.07 -15.01 -6.87
N GLN A 88 -2.78 -14.36 -7.99
CA GLN A 88 -3.15 -14.81 -9.34
C GLN A 88 -1.94 -15.09 -10.23
N THR A 89 -2.18 -15.70 -11.39
CA THR A 89 -1.13 -15.98 -12.39
C THR A 89 -0.61 -14.68 -13.01
N ALA A 90 0.64 -14.70 -13.48
CA ALA A 90 1.25 -13.54 -14.13
C ALA A 90 0.41 -12.99 -15.30
N ALA A 91 -0.23 -13.86 -16.10
CA ALA A 91 -1.08 -13.42 -17.21
C ALA A 91 -2.32 -12.63 -16.75
N VAL A 92 -2.95 -13.03 -15.65
CA VAL A 92 -4.08 -12.27 -15.06
C VAL A 92 -3.57 -10.94 -14.48
N CYS A 93 -2.45 -11.01 -13.76
CA CYS A 93 -1.84 -9.84 -13.13
C CYS A 93 -1.37 -8.81 -14.16
N ASP A 94 -0.81 -9.25 -15.30
CA ASP A 94 -0.43 -8.40 -16.42
C ASP A 94 -1.64 -7.65 -16.98
N ALA A 95 -2.77 -8.33 -17.18
CA ALA A 95 -3.94 -7.77 -17.86
C ALA A 95 -4.74 -6.75 -17.02
N SER A 96 -4.88 -6.98 -15.71
CA SER A 96 -5.83 -6.21 -14.87
C SER A 96 -5.24 -5.68 -13.55
N GLY A 97 -3.96 -5.90 -13.31
CA GLY A 97 -3.41 -5.80 -11.96
C GLY A 97 -3.72 -7.06 -11.15
N CYS A 98 -3.07 -7.18 -10.00
CA CYS A 98 -2.99 -8.43 -9.27
C CYS A 98 -3.43 -8.23 -7.82
N GLY A 99 -4.30 -9.10 -7.33
CA GLY A 99 -4.66 -9.12 -5.92
C GLY A 99 -3.50 -9.56 -5.04
N THR A 100 -3.42 -8.96 -3.86
CA THR A 100 -2.45 -9.33 -2.82
C THR A 100 -3.04 -10.36 -1.86
N THR A 101 -2.27 -11.39 -1.50
CA THR A 101 -2.51 -12.19 -0.30
C THR A 101 -1.77 -11.61 0.89
N GLY A 102 -2.40 -11.64 2.07
CA GLY A 102 -1.78 -11.16 3.30
C GLY A 102 -1.92 -9.65 3.49
N PRO A 103 -1.08 -9.03 4.34
CA PRO A 103 -1.07 -7.59 4.52
C PRO A 103 -0.48 -6.88 3.30
N TYR A 104 -0.90 -5.65 3.06
CA TYR A 104 -0.41 -4.84 1.95
C TYR A 104 -0.38 -3.36 2.34
N GLY A 105 0.67 -2.68 1.87
CA GLY A 105 0.77 -1.23 1.95
C GLY A 105 0.12 -0.59 0.73
N LEU A 106 -0.29 0.66 0.88
CA LEU A 106 -0.91 1.47 -0.16
C LEU A 106 -0.04 2.69 -0.46
N ALA A 107 0.10 3.00 -1.75
CA ALA A 107 0.49 4.33 -2.21
C ALA A 107 -0.78 5.10 -2.59
N GLU A 108 -1.13 6.12 -1.82
CA GLU A 108 -2.39 6.85 -1.97
C GLU A 108 -2.16 8.20 -2.64
N PHE A 109 -3.08 8.61 -3.52
CA PHE A 109 -2.96 9.86 -4.27
C PHE A 109 -4.31 10.55 -4.46
N ASN A 110 -4.27 11.87 -4.35
CA ASN A 110 -5.26 12.78 -4.91
C ASN A 110 -4.53 13.74 -5.85
N LEU A 111 -4.70 13.56 -7.14
CA LEU A 111 -4.03 14.34 -8.18
C LEU A 111 -4.98 15.44 -8.68
N ALA A 112 -4.61 16.69 -8.48
CA ALA A 112 -5.34 17.85 -8.97
C ALA A 112 -4.92 18.17 -10.43
N GLN A 113 -5.80 18.82 -11.19
CA GLN A 113 -5.41 19.46 -12.44
C GLN A 113 -4.73 20.81 -12.19
N VAL A 114 -5.19 21.52 -11.16
CA VAL A 114 -4.68 22.81 -10.72
C VAL A 114 -4.60 22.80 -9.19
N GLY A 115 -3.45 23.18 -8.65
CA GLY A 115 -3.24 23.29 -7.20
C GLY A 115 -2.33 22.21 -6.64
N THR A 116 -2.72 21.64 -5.50
CA THR A 116 -1.89 20.74 -4.71
C THR A 116 -2.31 19.29 -4.89
N ASP A 117 -1.36 18.45 -5.28
CA ASP A 117 -1.49 17.00 -5.20
C ASP A 117 -1.26 16.56 -3.76
N PHE A 118 -2.04 15.59 -3.30
CA PHE A 118 -1.82 14.95 -2.00
C PHE A 118 -1.45 13.49 -2.20
N TYR A 119 -0.52 12.99 -1.40
CA TYR A 119 -0.08 11.61 -1.46
C TYR A 119 0.51 11.15 -0.14
N ASP A 120 0.41 9.85 0.10
CA ASP A 120 0.96 9.22 1.29
C ASP A 120 1.23 7.74 1.08
N VAL A 121 1.95 7.16 2.03
CA VAL A 121 2.09 5.71 2.16
C VAL A 121 1.32 5.28 3.39
N SER A 122 0.35 4.40 3.19
CA SER A 122 -0.49 3.87 4.25
C SER A 122 -0.20 2.40 4.48
N ILE A 123 0.00 2.05 5.76
CA ILE A 123 0.20 0.67 6.22
C ILE A 123 -0.93 0.25 7.17
N ILE A 124 -2.10 0.88 7.05
CA ILE A 124 -3.28 0.54 7.84
C ILE A 124 -3.67 -0.94 7.63
N ALA A 125 -3.45 -1.48 6.43
CA ALA A 125 -3.64 -2.89 6.10
C ALA A 125 -2.34 -3.74 6.23
N GLY A 126 -1.34 -3.22 6.93
CA GLY A 126 -0.02 -3.82 7.09
C GLY A 126 0.90 -3.50 5.92
N VAL A 127 1.95 -4.32 5.72
CA VAL A 127 2.90 -4.16 4.61
C VAL A 127 3.54 -5.48 4.23
N SER A 128 3.75 -5.70 2.94
CA SER A 128 4.50 -6.85 2.40
C SER A 128 5.47 -6.46 1.29
N VAL A 129 5.17 -5.39 0.54
CA VAL A 129 6.10 -4.73 -0.38
C VAL A 129 6.42 -3.35 0.18
N PRO A 130 7.70 -3.03 0.48
CA PRO A 130 8.12 -1.67 0.83
C PRO A 130 7.90 -0.68 -0.31
N ILE A 131 7.37 0.50 0.00
CA ILE A 131 6.96 1.51 -0.99
C ILE A 131 7.64 2.83 -0.66
N SER A 132 8.00 3.62 -1.67
CA SER A 132 8.40 5.02 -1.46
C SER A 132 7.81 5.89 -2.54
N ILE A 133 7.32 7.06 -2.19
CA ILE A 133 6.88 8.08 -3.15
C ILE A 133 7.93 9.19 -3.16
N THR A 134 8.26 9.73 -4.32
CA THR A 134 9.19 10.86 -4.45
C THR A 134 8.72 11.74 -5.59
N PRO A 135 8.33 13.00 -5.33
CA PRO A 135 8.04 13.96 -6.39
C PRO A 135 9.30 14.25 -7.21
N ASN A 136 9.20 14.12 -8.55
CA ASN A 136 10.30 14.45 -9.45
C ASN A 136 10.28 15.92 -9.90
N THR A 137 9.12 16.56 -9.85
CA THR A 137 8.92 17.97 -10.14
C THR A 137 8.30 18.59 -8.91
N VAL A 138 9.00 19.56 -8.33
CA VAL A 138 8.55 20.28 -7.14
C VAL A 138 8.50 21.76 -7.52
N ASP A 139 7.35 22.38 -7.37
CA ASP A 139 7.27 23.83 -7.46
C ASP A 139 7.96 24.42 -6.22
N SER A 140 9.16 24.96 -6.40
CA SER A 140 9.95 25.56 -5.32
C SER A 140 9.24 26.72 -4.60
N THR A 141 8.22 27.31 -5.22
CA THR A 141 7.41 28.36 -4.58
C THR A 141 6.39 27.80 -3.57
N ASN A 142 6.08 26.49 -3.66
CA ASN A 142 5.19 25.78 -2.74
C ASN A 142 5.95 25.00 -1.65
N VAL A 143 7.28 25.01 -1.67
CA VAL A 143 8.10 24.43 -0.60
C VAL A 143 8.15 25.42 0.57
N VAL A 144 7.29 25.19 1.55
CA VAL A 144 7.29 26.00 2.78
C VAL A 144 8.48 25.57 3.63
N THR A 145 9.43 26.48 3.84
CA THR A 145 10.61 26.23 4.68
C THR A 145 10.17 25.75 6.06
N GLY A 146 10.70 24.60 6.50
CA GLY A 146 10.39 24.01 7.80
C GLY A 146 9.08 23.20 7.85
N ASN A 147 8.33 23.08 6.75
CA ASN A 147 7.17 22.17 6.66
C ASN A 147 7.60 20.84 6.04
N PRO A 148 7.75 19.77 6.83
CA PRO A 148 8.20 18.46 6.32
C PRO A 148 7.12 17.71 5.53
N TYR A 149 5.88 18.21 5.51
CA TYR A 149 4.78 17.65 4.71
C TYR A 149 4.72 18.22 3.29
N ALA A 150 5.48 19.29 2.99
CA ALA A 150 5.53 19.90 1.67
C ALA A 150 6.52 19.15 0.75
N CYS A 151 5.99 18.46 -0.26
CA CYS A 151 6.76 17.71 -1.26
C CYS A 151 7.75 16.69 -0.66
N GLY A 152 7.36 16.04 0.44
CA GLY A 152 8.17 15.02 1.10
C GLY A 152 8.27 13.69 0.31
N ASN A 153 9.00 12.74 0.88
CA ASN A 153 9.24 11.41 0.32
C ASN A 153 8.83 10.28 1.32
N PRO A 154 7.52 9.99 1.46
CA PRO A 154 7.03 9.03 2.42
C PRO A 154 7.51 7.62 2.03
N GLY A 155 7.87 6.82 3.04
CA GLY A 155 8.44 5.49 2.83
C GLY A 155 9.85 5.49 2.21
N SER A 156 10.54 6.63 2.15
CA SER A 156 11.94 6.68 1.75
C SER A 156 12.81 5.80 2.67
N PRO A 157 13.81 5.06 2.14
CA PRO A 157 14.76 4.31 2.98
C PRO A 157 15.60 5.24 3.88
N ASN A 158 15.70 6.52 3.52
CA ASN A 158 16.25 7.59 4.35
C ASN A 158 15.10 8.53 4.74
N PRO A 159 14.29 8.17 5.75
CA PRO A 159 13.20 9.02 6.20
C PRO A 159 13.74 10.33 6.78
N ASP A 160 12.94 11.41 6.75
CA ASP A 160 13.22 12.59 7.58
C ASP A 160 13.05 12.18 9.05
N THR A 161 14.17 11.96 9.72
CA THR A 161 14.25 11.56 11.12
C THR A 161 14.16 12.73 12.09
N ALA A 162 14.24 13.98 11.60
CA ALA A 162 14.33 15.16 12.45
C ALA A 162 12.96 15.75 12.80
N THR A 163 11.93 15.53 11.99
CA THR A 163 10.65 16.26 12.13
C THR A 163 9.40 15.37 12.18
N LEU A 164 9.30 14.33 11.33
CA LEU A 164 8.09 13.52 11.20
C LEU A 164 8.18 12.13 11.82
N GLY A 165 9.37 11.74 12.31
CA GLY A 165 9.60 10.39 12.82
C GLY A 165 9.35 9.32 11.76
N ALA A 166 9.58 9.64 10.48
CA ALA A 166 9.18 8.78 9.38
C ALA A 166 9.88 7.40 9.46
N SER A 167 9.09 6.36 9.19
CA SER A 167 9.47 4.96 9.42
C SER A 167 10.47 4.49 8.37
N SER A 168 11.61 3.96 8.81
CA SER A 168 12.41 3.08 7.96
C SER A 168 11.67 1.77 7.74
N TRP A 169 11.90 1.11 6.60
CA TRP A 169 11.37 -0.24 6.35
C TRP A 169 12.04 -1.34 7.19
N GLY A 170 12.98 -0.98 8.09
CA GLY A 170 13.57 -1.86 9.10
C GLY A 170 12.65 -2.04 10.32
N LEU A 171 11.49 -2.64 10.11
CA LEU A 171 10.46 -2.79 11.15
C LEU A 171 10.90 -3.77 12.26
N THR A 172 10.77 -3.35 13.51
CA THR A 172 10.97 -4.19 14.70
C THR A 172 9.64 -4.29 15.45
N PRO A 173 8.77 -5.26 15.10
CA PRO A 173 7.48 -5.39 15.75
C PRO A 173 7.65 -5.79 17.23
N PRO A 174 6.70 -5.40 18.11
CA PRO A 174 6.76 -5.72 19.54
C PRO A 174 6.58 -7.21 19.84
N SER A 175 6.02 -7.98 18.90
CA SER A 175 5.84 -9.42 19.03
C SER A 175 5.74 -10.11 17.67
N ASN A 176 5.80 -11.44 17.69
CA ASN A 176 5.71 -12.27 16.50
C ASN A 176 4.32 -12.26 15.83
N VAL A 177 3.25 -11.91 16.55
CA VAL A 177 1.90 -11.89 15.96
C VAL A 177 1.73 -10.83 14.87
N TYR A 178 2.62 -9.83 14.85
CA TYR A 178 2.68 -8.83 13.78
C TYR A 178 3.47 -9.29 12.56
N GLN A 179 4.18 -10.42 12.62
CA GLN A 179 4.91 -10.92 11.46
C GLN A 179 3.94 -11.67 10.55
N TRP A 180 3.97 -11.35 9.26
CA TRP A 180 3.32 -12.18 8.25
C TRP A 180 4.36 -13.10 7.62
N VAL A 181 4.05 -14.39 7.58
CA VAL A 181 4.96 -15.42 7.07
C VAL A 181 4.34 -16.19 5.93
N THR A 182 5.18 -16.64 4.99
CA THR A 182 4.79 -17.61 3.97
C THR A 182 5.33 -18.97 4.39
N PRO A 183 4.47 -19.92 4.82
CA PRO A 183 4.93 -21.25 5.20
C PRO A 183 5.38 -22.04 3.94
N PRO A 184 6.33 -22.98 4.07
CA PRO A 184 6.74 -23.83 2.95
C PRO A 184 5.60 -24.68 2.36
N SER A 185 4.56 -24.97 3.16
CA SER A 185 3.37 -25.69 2.74
C SER A 185 2.13 -25.20 3.50
N LEU A 186 1.05 -24.94 2.77
CA LEU A 186 -0.25 -24.61 3.36
C LEU A 186 -1.02 -25.86 3.83
N THR A 187 -0.62 -27.07 3.42
CA THR A 187 -1.26 -28.33 3.82
C THR A 187 -0.58 -29.01 5.01
N SER A 188 0.64 -28.60 5.34
CA SER A 188 1.42 -29.11 6.48
C SER A 188 2.06 -27.95 7.23
N LEU A 189 1.27 -27.32 8.09
CA LEU A 189 1.71 -26.17 8.89
C LEU A 189 2.43 -26.63 10.15
N THR A 190 3.58 -26.02 10.44
CA THR A 190 4.26 -26.15 11.73
C THR A 190 3.83 -25.00 12.63
N THR A 191 3.08 -25.28 13.69
CA THR A 191 2.68 -24.26 14.68
C THR A 191 3.86 -23.78 15.51
N CYS A 192 3.81 -22.53 15.98
CA CYS A 192 4.87 -21.96 16.80
C CYS A 192 4.32 -20.96 17.82
N THR A 193 5.13 -20.62 18.80
CA THR A 193 4.87 -19.53 19.77
C THR A 193 6.07 -18.57 19.90
N SER A 194 7.20 -18.89 19.25
CA SER A 194 8.42 -18.09 19.26
C SER A 194 9.33 -18.48 18.09
N ASN A 195 10.28 -17.61 17.74
CA ASN A 195 11.20 -17.86 16.61
C ASN A 195 12.11 -19.06 16.82
N SER A 196 12.45 -19.37 18.07
CA SER A 196 13.29 -20.53 18.41
C SER A 196 12.61 -21.88 18.18
N ALA A 197 11.28 -21.89 18.05
CA ALA A 197 10.52 -23.09 17.70
C ALA A 197 10.57 -23.41 16.20
N CYS A 198 11.08 -22.49 15.37
CA CYS A 198 11.06 -22.63 13.93
C CYS A 198 12.34 -23.23 13.35
N PRO A 199 12.23 -23.99 12.24
CA PRO A 199 13.38 -24.45 11.50
C PRO A 199 14.31 -23.30 11.07
N SER A 200 15.57 -23.63 10.79
CA SER A 200 16.56 -22.64 10.34
C SER A 200 16.06 -21.85 9.13
N GLY A 201 16.21 -20.52 9.17
CA GLY A 201 15.76 -19.60 8.12
C GLY A 201 14.28 -19.23 8.17
N GLN A 202 13.50 -19.82 9.09
CA GLN A 202 12.10 -19.46 9.31
C GLN A 202 11.93 -18.66 10.60
N THR A 203 10.84 -17.89 10.65
CA THR A 203 10.40 -17.15 11.83
C THR A 203 8.99 -17.58 12.20
N CYS A 204 8.60 -17.33 13.45
CA CYS A 204 7.23 -17.54 13.89
C CYS A 204 6.39 -16.31 13.55
N GLY A 205 5.26 -16.49 12.88
CA GLY A 205 4.35 -15.41 12.55
C GLY A 205 2.98 -15.91 12.16
N VAL A 206 2.14 -15.00 11.67
CA VAL A 206 0.71 -15.24 11.47
C VAL A 206 0.36 -15.38 10.00
N ILE A 207 -0.51 -16.34 9.69
CA ILE A 207 -1.21 -16.45 8.40
C ILE A 207 -2.71 -16.35 8.59
N PHE A 208 -3.44 -15.98 7.54
CA PHE A 208 -4.89 -16.11 7.46
C PHE A 208 -5.24 -17.27 6.52
N GLN A 209 -5.86 -18.33 7.04
CA GLN A 209 -6.21 -19.50 6.26
C GLN A 209 -7.59 -20.00 6.68
N SER A 210 -8.46 -20.22 5.68
CA SER A 210 -9.80 -20.78 5.88
C SER A 210 -10.64 -20.02 6.92
N GLY A 211 -10.54 -18.69 6.94
CA GLY A 211 -11.30 -17.84 7.85
C GLY A 211 -10.71 -17.67 9.25
N THR A 212 -9.51 -18.19 9.52
CA THR A 212 -8.89 -18.14 10.85
C THR A 212 -7.43 -17.73 10.78
N PHE A 213 -6.98 -16.94 11.76
CA PHE A 213 -5.58 -16.61 11.95
C PHE A 213 -4.84 -17.73 12.70
N LYS A 214 -3.64 -18.08 12.25
CA LYS A 214 -2.81 -19.13 12.86
C LYS A 214 -1.36 -18.66 12.98
N GLU A 215 -0.75 -18.90 14.14
CA GLU A 215 0.69 -18.74 14.33
C GLU A 215 1.44 -19.99 13.83
N VAL A 216 2.32 -19.80 12.85
CA VAL A 216 3.05 -20.85 12.16
C VAL A 216 4.48 -20.43 11.84
N CYS A 217 5.35 -21.40 11.61
CA CYS A 217 6.67 -21.16 11.06
C CYS A 217 6.59 -20.93 9.55
N GLY A 218 7.34 -19.93 9.08
CA GLY A 218 7.50 -19.66 7.66
C GLY A 218 8.58 -18.62 7.38
N TYR A 219 8.73 -18.26 6.11
CA TYR A 219 9.64 -17.19 5.71
C TYR A 219 8.97 -15.84 5.92
N LEU A 220 9.66 -14.92 6.60
CA LEU A 220 9.16 -13.56 6.82
C LEU A 220 8.85 -12.91 5.47
N SER A 221 7.59 -12.55 5.28
CA SER A 221 7.07 -12.03 4.01
C SER A 221 6.46 -10.63 4.15
N GLY A 222 6.29 -10.15 5.38
CA GLY A 222 5.79 -8.82 5.68
C GLY A 222 5.36 -8.70 7.13
N TYR A 223 4.53 -7.70 7.40
CA TYR A 223 4.02 -7.41 8.72
C TYR A 223 2.53 -7.05 8.67
N TRP A 224 1.77 -7.62 9.58
CA TRP A 224 0.42 -7.21 9.88
C TRP A 224 0.41 -5.91 10.66
N SER A 225 -0.61 -5.10 10.44
CA SER A 225 -1.04 -4.09 11.41
C SER A 225 -2.21 -4.67 12.23
N GLU A 226 -2.50 -4.05 13.37
CA GLU A 226 -3.71 -4.39 14.13
C GLU A 226 -4.96 -4.17 13.26
N GLY A 227 -5.02 -3.06 12.51
CA GLY A 227 -6.12 -2.77 11.59
C GLY A 227 -6.31 -3.84 10.51
N ALA A 228 -5.22 -4.42 10.00
CA ALA A 228 -5.28 -5.49 9.02
C ALA A 228 -5.92 -6.75 9.60
N ILE A 229 -5.58 -7.12 10.84
CA ILE A 229 -6.11 -8.33 11.48
C ILE A 229 -7.54 -8.11 11.99
N CYS A 230 -7.78 -6.98 12.64
CA CYS A 230 -9.07 -6.63 13.23
C CYS A 230 -10.11 -6.20 12.19
N GLY A 231 -9.70 -5.88 10.97
CA GLY A 231 -10.61 -5.63 9.85
C GLY A 231 -11.29 -6.89 9.31
N PHE A 232 -10.83 -8.09 9.69
CA PHE A 232 -11.53 -9.32 9.35
C PHE A 232 -12.71 -9.57 10.30
N ASN A 233 -13.83 -10.03 9.75
CA ASN A 233 -14.99 -10.49 10.54
C ASN A 233 -14.77 -11.85 11.23
N SER A 234 -13.50 -12.20 11.50
CA SER A 234 -13.08 -13.46 12.12
C SER A 234 -12.56 -13.18 13.52
N PRO A 235 -13.17 -13.73 14.57
CA PRO A 235 -12.64 -13.61 15.94
C PRO A 235 -11.21 -14.13 16.01
N THR A 236 -10.36 -13.41 16.73
CA THR A 236 -8.97 -13.81 16.98
C THR A 236 -8.59 -13.50 18.41
N SER A 237 -7.82 -14.38 19.04
CA SER A 237 -7.20 -14.14 20.35
C SER A 237 -5.81 -13.51 20.22
N LEU A 238 -5.28 -13.38 19.00
CA LEU A 238 -3.94 -12.85 18.75
C LEU A 238 -3.88 -11.34 19.00
N PHE A 239 -5.00 -10.65 18.83
CA PHE A 239 -5.15 -9.20 19.01
C PHE A 239 -6.45 -8.91 19.75
N ASN A 240 -6.38 -7.99 20.70
CA ASN A 240 -7.60 -7.45 21.30
C ASN A 240 -8.17 -6.35 20.39
N CYS A 241 -8.98 -6.75 19.42
CA CYS A 241 -9.57 -5.82 18.44
C CYS A 241 -10.56 -4.82 19.03
N ALA A 242 -10.96 -4.99 20.30
CA ALA A 242 -11.77 -4.03 21.04
C ALA A 242 -10.92 -3.08 21.91
N GLN A 243 -9.59 -3.25 21.93
CA GLN A 243 -8.70 -2.39 22.68
C GLN A 243 -8.69 -1.01 22.05
N SER A 244 -8.91 0.03 22.86
CA SER A 244 -8.65 1.40 22.42
C SER A 244 -7.18 1.54 22.06
N VAL A 245 -6.92 1.94 20.82
CA VAL A 245 -5.57 2.27 20.37
C VAL A 245 -5.12 3.50 21.15
N THR A 246 -4.27 3.31 22.15
CA THR A 246 -3.46 4.41 22.69
C THR A 246 -2.38 4.67 21.65
N ASN A 247 -2.30 5.89 21.12
CA ASN A 247 -1.12 6.31 20.37
C ASN A 247 0.11 5.81 21.14
N GLY A 248 0.97 5.03 20.49
CA GLY A 248 2.15 4.44 21.12
C GLY A 248 3.07 5.53 21.71
N PRO A 249 4.28 5.18 22.19
CA PRO A 249 5.24 6.19 22.68
C PRO A 249 5.57 7.29 21.66
N TYR A 250 5.18 7.11 20.40
CA TYR A 250 5.17 8.14 19.36
C TYR A 250 3.93 9.03 19.53
N THR A 251 4.12 10.19 20.15
CA THR A 251 3.12 11.26 20.30
C THR A 251 2.86 12.03 18.99
N THR A 252 3.49 11.63 17.90
CA THR A 252 3.30 12.19 16.56
C THR A 252 2.69 11.13 15.65
N THR A 253 1.60 11.53 14.98
CA THR A 253 0.77 10.72 14.09
C THR A 253 1.61 9.85 13.14
N ILE A 254 1.46 8.52 13.20
CA ILE A 254 2.08 7.56 12.27
C ILE A 254 1.31 7.55 10.94
N SER A 255 1.14 8.73 10.35
CA SER A 255 0.53 8.94 9.05
C SER A 255 1.27 10.11 8.42
N ALA A 256 2.25 9.82 7.58
CA ALA A 256 2.94 10.84 6.81
C ALA A 256 2.04 11.23 5.62
N PHE A 257 0.96 11.96 5.87
CA PHE A 257 0.15 12.59 4.84
C PHE A 257 0.92 13.76 4.23
N GLN A 258 1.28 13.69 2.95
CA GLN A 258 2.11 14.70 2.30
C GLN A 258 1.37 15.38 1.15
N GLY A 259 1.73 16.63 0.87
CA GLY A 259 1.16 17.40 -0.22
C GLY A 259 2.25 18.07 -1.04
N CYS A 260 2.13 18.05 -2.38
CA CYS A 260 3.03 18.77 -3.27
C CYS A 260 2.25 19.57 -4.31
N GLY A 261 2.48 20.89 -4.34
CA GLY A 261 1.87 21.80 -5.30
C GLY A 261 2.65 21.83 -6.61
N GLY A 262 1.94 21.81 -7.73
CA GLY A 262 2.48 22.08 -9.05
C GLY A 262 1.66 23.15 -9.77
N THR A 263 2.33 24.06 -10.47
CA THR A 263 1.70 24.85 -11.52
C THR A 263 1.75 24.04 -12.81
N SER A 264 0.57 23.74 -13.37
CA SER A 264 0.39 23.06 -14.66
C SER A 264 0.92 23.90 -15.82
#